data_AF-A0A836C0B3-F1
#
_entry.id   AF-A0A836C0B3-F1
#
_cell.length_a   1.000
_cell.length_b   1.000
_cell.length_c   1.000
_cell.angle_alpha   90.00
_cell.angle_beta   90.00
_cell.angle_gamma   90.00
#
_symmetry.space_group_name_H-M   'P 1'
#
loop_
_entity.id
_entity.type
_entity.pdbx_description
1 polymer ?
#
loop_
_entity_poly.entity_id
_entity_poly.type
_entity_poly.pdbx_seq_one_letter_code
_entity_poly.pdbx_strand_id
1 'polypeptide(L)'
;MSQRPPAVASRPPAPTEEDTLRRQLAIVQQFRSLLQNERSIAAQSVAAFSELLDDCILDAVLEVHREARTGTLALPPSAPPAPPRDTASPTSADGASAAAGGGLETGRTSPGGGARTATPPPAAAGGLPPGRAGGSGRGPVDIFGQSHPAKATDVVTCRNCGRQVQAGSFAPHLEKCMGKGRAAARAASRRLQGHT
;
A
#
# COMPACT_ATOMS: atom_id res chain seq x y z
N MET A 1 60.43 40.71 -62.24
CA MET A 1 59.82 39.59 -61.49
C MET A 1 59.22 40.15 -60.19
N SER A 2 58.03 40.75 -60.25
CA SER A 2 57.33 41.24 -59.05
C SER A 2 56.46 40.13 -58.48
N GLN A 3 56.86 39.59 -57.34
CA GLN A 3 56.08 38.59 -56.61
C GLN A 3 54.94 39.29 -55.86
N ARG A 4 53.72 38.82 -56.11
CA ARG A 4 52.49 39.25 -55.43
C ARG A 4 52.47 38.63 -54.02
N PRO A 5 52.20 39.39 -52.95
CA PRO A 5 52.17 38.82 -51.60
C PRO A 5 50.96 37.90 -51.40
N PRO A 6 51.07 36.86 -50.54
CA PRO A 6 49.98 35.94 -50.27
C PRO A 6 48.87 36.63 -49.47
N ALA A 7 47.62 36.43 -49.88
CA ALA A 7 46.45 36.95 -49.17
C ALA A 7 46.33 36.27 -47.81
N VAL A 8 46.42 37.07 -46.74
CA VAL A 8 46.12 36.66 -45.37
C VAL A 8 44.64 36.35 -45.29
N ALA A 9 44.28 35.07 -45.15
CA ALA A 9 42.91 34.63 -44.94
C ALA A 9 42.44 35.11 -43.56
N SER A 10 41.51 36.07 -43.54
CA SER A 10 40.87 36.55 -42.33
C SER A 10 40.03 35.44 -41.68
N ARG A 11 40.24 35.25 -40.37
CA ARG A 11 39.46 34.30 -39.56
C ARG A 11 37.98 34.68 -39.59
N PRO A 12 37.05 33.72 -39.83
CA PRO A 12 35.63 34.01 -39.85
C PRO A 12 35.16 34.50 -38.47
N PRO A 13 34.14 35.40 -38.43
CA PRO A 13 33.58 35.90 -37.18
C PRO A 13 33.01 34.75 -36.34
N ALA A 14 33.08 34.89 -35.01
CA ALA A 14 32.51 33.90 -34.10
C ALA A 14 30.98 33.79 -34.34
N PRO A 15 30.42 32.57 -34.37
CA PRO A 15 29.00 32.37 -34.61
C PRO A 15 28.19 33.06 -33.51
N THR A 16 27.14 33.76 -33.91
CA THR A 16 26.26 34.43 -32.94
C THR A 16 25.42 33.40 -32.20
N GLU A 17 24.90 33.76 -31.02
CA GLU A 17 23.96 32.92 -30.27
C GLU A 17 22.72 32.59 -31.13
N GLU A 18 22.27 33.55 -31.93
CA GLU A 18 21.17 33.39 -32.87
C GLU A 18 21.45 32.30 -33.93
N ASP A 19 22.68 32.23 -34.45
CA ASP A 19 23.08 31.18 -35.39
C ASP A 19 23.09 29.79 -34.73
N THR A 20 23.49 29.73 -33.46
CA THR A 20 23.51 28.49 -32.68
C THR A 20 22.08 27.98 -32.44
N LEU A 21 21.19 28.88 -32.02
CA LEU A 21 19.78 28.56 -31.81
C LEU A 21 19.09 28.14 -33.11
N ARG A 22 19.34 28.84 -34.23
CA ARG A 22 18.85 28.43 -35.56
C ARG A 22 19.29 27.02 -35.92
N ARG A 23 20.55 26.67 -35.65
CA ARG A 23 21.08 25.34 -35.93
C ARG A 23 20.43 24.27 -35.06
N GLN A 24 20.26 24.52 -33.76
CA GLN A 24 19.58 23.60 -32.85
C GLN A 24 18.11 23.38 -33.26
N LEU A 25 17.40 24.46 -33.58
CA LEU A 25 16.02 24.42 -33.98
C LEU A 25 15.84 23.68 -35.31
N ALA A 26 16.77 23.87 -36.27
CA ALA A 26 16.79 23.11 -37.51
C ALA A 26 16.95 21.59 -37.28
N ILE A 27 17.85 21.19 -36.36
CA ILE A 27 18.04 19.77 -36.00
C ILE A 27 16.76 19.19 -35.40
N VAL A 28 16.14 19.90 -34.46
CA VAL A 28 14.89 19.45 -33.81
C VAL A 28 13.75 19.34 -34.82
N GLN A 29 13.63 20.30 -35.74
CA GLN A 29 12.64 20.25 -36.82
C GLN A 29 12.88 19.09 -37.79
N GLN A 30 14.15 18.81 -38.13
CA GLN A 30 14.51 17.68 -38.96
C GLN A 30 14.21 16.35 -38.27
N PHE A 31 14.52 16.22 -36.98
CA PHE A 31 14.20 15.02 -36.23
C PHE A 31 12.68 14.82 -36.12
N ARG A 32 11.94 15.90 -35.88
CA ARG A 32 10.48 15.89 -35.87
C ARG A 32 9.91 15.39 -37.20
N SER A 33 10.41 15.87 -38.34
CA SER A 33 9.90 15.42 -39.65
C SER A 33 10.20 13.94 -39.90
N LEU A 34 11.34 13.44 -39.43
CA LEU A 34 11.68 12.01 -39.47
C LEU A 34 10.77 11.15 -38.60
N LEU A 35 10.32 11.66 -37.45
CA LEU A 35 9.39 10.94 -36.56
C LEU A 35 7.93 11.02 -37.03
N GLN A 36 7.54 12.06 -37.76
CA GLN A 36 6.18 12.20 -38.31
C GLN A 36 5.87 11.16 -39.40
N ASN A 37 6.89 10.63 -40.07
CA ASN A 37 6.72 9.56 -41.05
C ASN A 37 6.87 8.20 -40.35
N GLU A 38 5.76 7.51 -40.12
CA GLU A 38 5.72 6.21 -39.44
C GLU A 38 6.58 5.14 -40.12
N ARG A 39 6.77 5.26 -41.45
CA ARG A 39 7.63 4.32 -42.21
C ARG A 39 9.10 4.69 -42.16
N SER A 40 9.47 5.82 -41.57
CA SER A 40 10.86 6.20 -41.36
C SER A 40 11.55 5.23 -40.42
N ILE A 41 12.81 4.94 -40.68
CA ILE A 41 13.65 4.11 -39.79
C ILE A 41 13.70 4.73 -38.39
N ALA A 42 13.77 6.06 -38.30
CA ALA A 42 13.77 6.76 -37.02
C ALA A 42 12.48 6.48 -36.22
N ALA A 43 11.32 6.63 -36.85
CA ALA A 43 10.03 6.35 -36.21
C ALA A 43 9.89 4.88 -35.80
N GLN A 44 10.24 3.95 -36.69
CA GLN A 44 10.19 2.51 -36.41
C GLN A 44 11.15 2.11 -35.28
N SER A 45 12.36 2.69 -35.25
CA SER A 45 13.34 2.42 -34.18
C SER A 45 12.83 2.89 -32.82
N VAL A 46 12.27 4.10 -32.74
CA VAL A 46 11.70 4.63 -31.49
C VAL A 46 10.50 3.79 -31.05
N ALA A 47 9.64 3.37 -31.98
CA ALA A 47 8.50 2.50 -31.68
C ALA A 47 8.97 1.16 -31.10
N ALA A 48 9.92 0.48 -31.76
CA ALA A 48 10.46 -0.78 -31.29
C ALA A 48 11.13 -0.68 -29.90
N PHE A 49 11.88 0.41 -29.65
CA PHE A 49 12.45 0.65 -28.31
C PHE A 49 11.38 0.93 -27.26
N SER A 50 10.29 1.64 -27.61
CA SER A 50 9.18 1.87 -26.69
C SER A 50 8.53 0.56 -26.27
N GLU A 51 8.24 -0.34 -27.21
CA GLU A 51 7.65 -1.65 -26.92
C GLU A 51 8.56 -2.48 -26.00
N LEU A 52 9.86 -2.53 -26.30
CA LEU A 52 10.83 -3.23 -25.45
C LEU A 52 10.93 -2.64 -24.04
N LEU A 53 10.88 -1.30 -23.92
CA LEU A 53 10.91 -0.64 -22.62
C LEU A 53 9.64 -0.92 -21.82
N ASP A 54 8.48 -0.90 -22.46
CA ASP A 54 7.20 -1.19 -21.81
C ASP A 54 7.17 -2.63 -21.26
N ASP A 55 7.65 -3.61 -22.04
CA ASP A 55 7.79 -5.00 -21.58
C ASP A 55 8.78 -5.11 -20.39
N CYS A 56 9.95 -4.46 -20.48
CA CYS A 56 10.94 -4.47 -19.40
C CYS A 56 10.41 -3.83 -18.11
N ILE A 57 9.68 -2.71 -18.23
CA ILE A 57 9.05 -2.02 -17.09
C ILE A 57 7.99 -2.92 -16.48
N LEU A 58 7.15 -3.56 -17.30
CA LEU A 58 6.09 -4.43 -16.82
C LEU A 58 6.67 -5.62 -16.05
N ASP A 59 7.71 -6.27 -16.57
CA ASP A 59 8.39 -7.38 -15.90
C ASP A 59 8.95 -6.96 -14.53
N ALA A 60 9.66 -5.82 -14.47
CA ALA A 60 10.21 -5.31 -13.22
C ALA A 60 9.11 -4.98 -12.20
N VAL A 61 8.02 -4.35 -12.64
CA VAL A 61 6.88 -4.02 -11.76
C VAL A 61 6.20 -5.27 -11.24
N LEU A 62 5.97 -6.28 -12.09
CA LEU A 62 5.34 -7.53 -11.70
C LEU A 62 6.23 -8.34 -10.74
N GLU A 63 7.54 -8.34 -10.97
CA GLU A 63 8.51 -8.97 -10.09
C GLU A 63 8.50 -8.32 -8.70
N VAL A 64 8.61 -7.00 -8.62
CA VAL A 64 8.53 -6.25 -7.36
C VAL A 64 7.18 -6.46 -6.67
N HIS A 65 6.08 -6.43 -7.42
CA HIS A 65 4.74 -6.67 -6.87
C HIS A 65 4.61 -8.09 -6.28
N ARG A 66 5.12 -9.10 -7.01
CA ARG A 66 5.15 -10.49 -6.54
C ARG A 66 5.91 -10.58 -5.23
N GLU A 67 7.11 -9.99 -5.17
CA GLU A 67 7.98 -10.02 -4.00
C GLU A 67 7.39 -9.28 -2.80
N ALA A 68 6.74 -8.14 -3.02
CA ALA A 68 6.04 -7.40 -1.97
C ALA A 68 4.87 -8.22 -1.41
N ARG A 69 4.15 -8.95 -2.26
CA ARG A 69 3.01 -9.78 -1.86
C ARG A 69 3.44 -11.06 -1.13
N THR A 70 4.59 -11.62 -1.49
CA THR A 70 5.17 -12.81 -0.81
C THR A 70 6.03 -12.46 0.40
N GLY A 71 6.26 -11.17 0.66
CA GLY A 71 7.08 -10.71 1.79
C GLY A 71 8.57 -11.01 1.64
N THR A 72 9.05 -11.25 0.41
CA THR A 72 10.45 -11.53 0.10
C THR A 72 11.27 -10.26 -0.12
N LEU A 73 10.61 -9.13 -0.42
CA LEU A 73 11.26 -7.83 -0.44
C LEU A 73 11.53 -7.35 0.98
N ALA A 74 12.81 -7.24 1.33
CA ALA A 74 13.25 -6.51 2.50
C ALA A 74 13.00 -5.01 2.25
N LEU A 75 11.77 -4.54 2.52
CA LEU A 75 11.53 -3.10 2.57
C LEU A 75 12.36 -2.51 3.72
N PRO A 76 13.00 -1.33 3.53
CA PRO A 76 13.49 -0.55 4.65
C PRO A 76 12.32 -0.30 5.62
N PRO A 77 12.56 -0.13 6.94
CA PRO A 77 11.49 0.05 7.92
C PRO A 77 10.62 1.23 7.51
N SER A 78 9.49 0.94 6.89
CA SER A 78 8.58 1.95 6.39
C SER A 78 7.87 2.57 7.60
N ALA A 79 7.81 3.89 7.58
CA ALA A 79 7.00 4.71 8.46
C ALA A 79 5.58 4.11 8.62
N PRO A 80 4.89 4.37 9.75
CA PRO A 80 3.60 3.78 10.05
C PRO A 80 2.63 3.91 8.87
N PRO A 81 1.77 2.89 8.65
CA PRO A 81 0.87 2.84 7.51
C PRO A 81 0.07 4.15 7.45
N ALA A 82 0.19 4.86 6.33
CA ALA A 82 -0.65 6.01 6.06
C ALA A 82 -2.12 5.57 6.17
N PRO A 83 -2.99 6.38 6.79
CA PRO A 83 -4.40 6.03 6.94
C PRO A 83 -5.01 5.78 5.54
N PRO A 84 -6.01 4.89 5.45
CA PRO A 84 -6.70 4.65 4.19
C PRO A 84 -7.19 5.98 3.65
N ARG A 85 -6.70 6.37 2.47
CA ARG A 85 -7.29 7.47 1.72
C ARG A 85 -8.69 7.02 1.35
N ASP A 86 -9.69 7.61 2.01
CA ASP A 86 -11.07 7.48 1.61
C ASP A 86 -11.13 7.76 0.11
N THR A 87 -11.50 6.74 -0.67
CA THR A 87 -11.89 6.90 -2.05
C THR A 87 -13.13 7.78 -2.05
N ALA A 88 -12.93 9.09 -2.13
CA ALA A 88 -13.97 10.02 -2.50
C ALA A 88 -14.41 9.64 -3.91
N SER A 89 -15.54 8.94 -4.01
CA SER A 89 -16.28 8.77 -5.25
C SER A 89 -16.62 10.16 -5.82
N PRO A 90 -16.50 10.39 -7.13
CA PRO A 90 -17.06 11.58 -7.75
C PRO A 90 -18.58 11.40 -7.76
N THR A 91 -19.29 12.19 -6.96
CA THR A 91 -20.74 12.37 -7.14
C THR A 91 -20.97 13.71 -7.81
N SER A 92 -21.61 13.61 -8.95
CA SER A 92 -22.08 14.65 -9.85
C SER A 92 -22.84 15.73 -9.09
N ALA A 93 -22.64 16.97 -9.51
CA ALA A 93 -23.56 18.05 -9.24
C ALA A 93 -24.94 17.69 -9.82
N ASP A 94 -26.00 17.81 -9.01
CA ASP A 94 -27.28 18.41 -9.38
C ASP A 94 -28.09 18.66 -8.10
N GLY A 95 -28.78 19.81 -8.07
CA GLY A 95 -29.17 20.47 -6.84
C GLY A 95 -30.60 20.29 -6.33
N ALA A 96 -30.85 21.08 -5.28
CA ALA A 96 -32.11 21.60 -4.75
C ALA A 96 -33.01 20.73 -3.84
N SER A 97 -33.34 21.35 -2.69
CA SER A 97 -34.66 21.42 -2.03
C SER A 97 -34.84 20.77 -0.63
N ALA A 98 -34.67 21.62 0.39
CA ALA A 98 -35.51 21.87 1.58
C ALA A 98 -36.59 20.86 2.05
N ALA A 99 -36.61 20.57 3.37
CA ALA A 99 -37.61 21.03 4.38
C ALA A 99 -37.94 20.00 5.50
N ALA A 100 -37.99 20.50 6.76
CA ALA A 100 -38.78 20.07 7.95
C ALA A 100 -38.69 18.61 8.46
N GLY A 101 -38.74 18.24 9.74
CA GLY A 101 -39.01 18.91 11.03
C GLY A 101 -39.54 17.86 12.04
N GLY A 102 -39.19 17.98 13.34
CA GLY A 102 -39.80 17.28 14.50
C GLY A 102 -39.47 15.78 14.67
N GLY A 103 -39.28 15.17 15.83
CA GLY A 103 -39.53 15.54 17.22
C GLY A 103 -40.27 14.39 17.94
N LEU A 104 -39.79 13.99 19.14
CA LEU A 104 -40.50 13.18 20.18
C LEU A 104 -40.59 11.64 19.91
N GLU A 105 -40.47 10.65 20.82
CA GLU A 105 -40.84 10.41 22.25
C GLU A 105 -39.96 9.26 22.83
N THR A 106 -39.25 9.38 23.97
CA THR A 106 -39.53 9.01 25.38
C THR A 106 -39.86 7.54 25.77
N GLY A 107 -39.19 7.03 26.82
CA GLY A 107 -39.65 5.96 27.73
C GLY A 107 -38.57 4.96 28.19
N ARG A 108 -37.89 5.13 29.35
CA ARG A 108 -38.18 4.53 30.71
C ARG A 108 -38.04 2.99 30.72
N THR A 109 -37.34 2.26 31.61
CA THR A 109 -36.87 2.38 33.01
C THR A 109 -35.86 1.25 33.36
N SER A 110 -34.96 1.47 34.33
CA SER A 110 -34.13 0.49 35.11
C SER A 110 -35.00 -0.43 36.02
N PRO A 111 -34.51 -1.33 36.93
CA PRO A 111 -33.13 -1.58 37.45
C PRO A 111 -32.74 -3.06 37.81
N GLY A 112 -31.54 -3.22 38.39
CA GLY A 112 -31.06 -4.40 39.15
C GLY A 112 -29.72 -4.94 38.60
N GLY A 113 -28.59 -5.05 39.30
CA GLY A 113 -28.32 -5.16 40.74
C GLY A 113 -27.41 -6.39 40.92
N GLY A 114 -26.09 -6.20 41.12
CA GLY A 114 -25.16 -7.31 41.25
C GLY A 114 -23.70 -6.87 41.42
N ALA A 115 -23.31 -6.64 42.67
CA ALA A 115 -21.98 -6.29 43.11
C ALA A 115 -20.93 -7.37 42.80
N ARG A 116 -19.68 -6.95 42.52
CA ARG A 116 -18.48 -7.49 43.19
C ARG A 116 -17.20 -6.69 42.87
N THR A 117 -16.72 -6.07 43.94
CA THR A 117 -15.30 -5.88 44.34
C THR A 117 -14.33 -5.17 43.38
N ALA A 118 -14.02 -3.94 43.78
CA ALA A 118 -12.82 -3.22 43.46
C ALA A 118 -11.58 -3.84 44.12
N THR A 119 -10.47 -3.86 43.40
CA THR A 119 -9.11 -3.84 43.97
C THR A 119 -8.25 -2.91 43.11
N PRO A 120 -7.51 -1.96 43.71
CA PRO A 120 -6.72 -0.95 43.00
C PRO A 120 -5.36 -1.47 42.51
N PRO A 121 -4.67 -0.75 41.60
CA PRO A 121 -3.40 -1.15 41.00
C PRO A 121 -2.19 -0.78 41.88
N PRO A 122 -1.08 -1.53 41.81
CA PRO A 122 0.21 -0.99 42.17
C PRO A 122 0.87 -0.35 40.95
N ALA A 123 1.18 0.94 41.07
CA ALA A 123 2.21 1.60 40.28
C ALA A 123 3.60 1.16 40.80
N ALA A 124 4.53 0.86 39.91
CA ALA A 124 5.88 1.45 39.88
C ALA A 124 6.89 0.60 39.08
N ALA A 125 7.80 1.35 38.47
CA ALA A 125 9.17 0.99 38.10
C ALA A 125 9.37 0.26 36.77
N GLY A 126 10.08 0.96 35.89
CA GLY A 126 10.52 0.50 34.58
C GLY A 126 11.59 -0.58 34.64
N GLY A 127 11.97 -1.03 33.44
CA GLY A 127 13.11 -1.91 33.26
C GLY A 127 13.03 -2.72 31.97
N LEU A 128 13.51 -2.14 30.86
CA LEU A 128 14.35 -2.94 29.95
C LEU A 128 15.81 -2.73 30.41
N PRO A 129 16.75 -3.63 30.08
CA PRO A 129 16.82 -5.08 30.32
C PRO A 129 18.04 -5.39 31.24
N PRO A 130 18.37 -6.66 31.55
CA PRO A 130 19.41 -7.29 30.74
C PRO A 130 19.17 -8.79 30.50
N GLY A 131 19.83 -9.30 29.46
CA GLY A 131 19.78 -10.70 29.12
C GLY A 131 20.52 -11.64 30.08
N ARG A 132 20.30 -12.92 29.80
CA ARG A 132 21.11 -14.10 30.15
C ARG A 132 20.96 -14.63 31.59
N ALA A 133 20.16 -15.67 31.71
CA ALA A 133 20.52 -16.99 32.26
C ALA A 133 19.24 -17.84 32.16
N GLY A 134 19.23 -18.94 31.41
CA GLY A 134 19.85 -20.17 31.88
C GLY A 134 18.74 -21.16 32.21
N GLY A 135 18.20 -21.80 31.19
CA GLY A 135 17.17 -22.83 31.30
C GLY A 135 17.29 -23.80 30.15
N SER A 136 18.11 -24.83 30.35
CA SER A 136 18.28 -25.96 29.46
C SER A 136 16.94 -26.66 29.24
N GLY A 137 16.25 -26.28 28.17
CA GLY A 137 15.09 -26.97 27.64
C GLY A 137 15.23 -26.94 26.13
N ARG A 138 15.74 -28.02 25.54
CA ARG A 138 15.91 -28.19 24.08
C ARG A 138 14.55 -28.33 23.39
N GLY A 139 13.72 -27.29 23.47
CA GLY A 139 12.56 -27.12 22.60
C GLY A 139 13.00 -26.52 21.26
N PRO A 140 12.18 -26.64 20.20
CA PRO A 140 12.41 -25.91 18.96
C PRO A 140 12.53 -24.41 19.27
N VAL A 141 13.68 -23.83 18.93
CA VAL A 141 13.97 -22.41 19.12
C VAL A 141 13.67 -21.70 17.80
N ASP A 142 12.97 -20.56 17.85
CA ASP A 142 12.68 -19.75 16.67
C ASP A 142 13.96 -19.10 16.10
N ILE A 143 13.88 -18.56 14.88
CA ILE A 143 14.95 -17.87 14.14
C ILE A 143 15.64 -16.78 14.99
N PHE A 144 14.93 -16.19 15.96
CA PHE A 144 15.45 -15.17 16.87
C PHE A 144 16.04 -15.71 18.18
N GLY A 145 16.20 -17.03 18.33
CA GLY A 145 16.77 -17.61 19.54
C GLY A 145 15.80 -17.67 20.73
N GLN A 146 14.50 -17.38 20.52
CA GLN A 146 13.48 -17.40 21.56
C GLN A 146 12.76 -18.76 21.59
N SER A 147 12.52 -19.29 22.79
CA SER A 147 11.68 -20.48 22.98
C SER A 147 10.23 -20.06 23.23
N HIS A 148 9.35 -20.40 22.29
CA HIS A 148 7.91 -20.16 22.47
C HIS A 148 7.23 -21.36 23.14
N PRO A 149 6.26 -21.12 24.06
CA PRO A 149 5.51 -22.21 24.67
C PRO A 149 4.66 -22.92 23.62
N ALA A 150 4.49 -24.24 23.77
CA ALA A 150 3.72 -25.07 22.84
C ALA A 150 2.24 -24.66 22.69
N LYS A 151 1.70 -23.88 23.65
CA LYS A 151 0.37 -23.28 23.58
C LYS A 151 0.49 -21.77 23.68
N ALA A 152 0.01 -21.07 22.65
CA ALA A 152 -0.07 -19.61 22.65
C ALA A 152 -1.21 -19.14 23.56
N THR A 153 -0.87 -18.78 24.80
CA THR A 153 -1.81 -18.28 25.83
C THR A 153 -2.01 -16.77 25.78
N ASP A 154 -1.36 -16.07 24.85
CA ASP A 154 -1.50 -14.62 24.70
C ASP A 154 -2.97 -14.25 24.38
N VAL A 155 -3.44 -13.13 24.93
CA VAL A 155 -4.84 -12.70 24.81
C VAL A 155 -4.94 -11.58 23.80
N VAL A 156 -5.65 -11.83 22.70
CA VAL A 156 -5.80 -10.90 21.58
C VAL A 156 -7.25 -10.44 21.49
N THR A 157 -7.46 -9.14 21.26
CA THR A 157 -8.79 -8.57 21.05
C THR A 157 -9.30 -8.85 19.63
N CYS A 158 -10.45 -9.53 19.51
CA CYS A 158 -11.09 -9.74 18.22
C CYS A 158 -11.58 -8.41 17.63
N ARG A 159 -11.08 -8.05 16.46
CA ARG A 159 -11.47 -6.80 15.76
C ARG A 159 -12.92 -6.79 15.25
N ASN A 160 -13.61 -7.93 15.23
CA ASN A 160 -14.99 -8.02 14.74
C ASN A 160 -16.05 -7.94 15.87
N CYS A 161 -15.72 -8.38 17.09
CA CYS A 161 -16.68 -8.37 18.22
C CYS A 161 -16.15 -7.72 19.50
N GLY A 162 -14.90 -7.26 19.52
CA GLY A 162 -14.26 -6.63 20.68
C GLY A 162 -13.96 -7.57 21.86
N ARG A 163 -14.26 -8.87 21.75
CA ARG A 163 -13.98 -9.83 22.84
C ARG A 163 -12.50 -10.18 22.90
N GLN A 164 -11.99 -10.33 24.12
CA GLN A 164 -10.67 -10.87 24.39
C GLN A 164 -10.69 -12.38 24.19
N VAL A 165 -9.78 -12.91 23.36
CA VAL A 165 -9.72 -14.32 22.96
C VAL A 165 -8.27 -14.78 23.02
N GLN A 166 -8.02 -15.97 23.56
CA GLN A 166 -6.66 -16.54 23.55
C GLN A 166 -6.20 -16.81 22.11
N ALA A 167 -4.95 -16.49 21.80
CA ALA A 167 -4.35 -16.64 20.48
C ALA A 167 -4.51 -18.07 19.94
N GLY A 168 -4.31 -19.09 20.78
CA GLY A 168 -4.54 -20.50 20.40
C GLY A 168 -5.99 -20.87 20.08
N SER A 169 -6.96 -20.04 20.44
CA SER A 169 -8.41 -20.25 20.22
C SER A 169 -9.03 -19.27 19.21
N PHE A 170 -8.21 -18.42 18.58
CA PHE A 170 -8.69 -17.36 17.70
C PHE A 170 -9.36 -17.92 16.43
N ALA A 171 -8.83 -19.02 15.85
CA ALA A 171 -9.44 -19.66 14.68
C ALA A 171 -10.83 -20.26 14.96
N PRO A 172 -11.03 -21.09 16.01
CA PRO A 172 -12.38 -21.52 16.43
C PRO A 172 -13.32 -20.35 16.74
N HIS A 173 -12.79 -19.25 17.29
CA HIS A 173 -13.56 -18.05 17.53
C HIS A 173 -14.03 -17.38 16.24
N LEU A 174 -13.16 -17.20 15.23
CA LEU A 174 -13.51 -16.56 13.96
C LEU A 174 -14.61 -17.32 13.21
N GLU A 175 -14.59 -18.65 13.22
CA GLU A 175 -15.64 -19.47 12.61
C GLU A 175 -17.04 -19.14 13.16
N LYS A 176 -17.10 -18.85 14.46
CA LYS A 176 -18.35 -18.51 15.17
C LYS A 176 -18.66 -17.02 15.11
N CYS A 177 -17.65 -16.17 15.23
CA CYS A 177 -17.75 -14.72 15.26
C CYS A 177 -18.11 -14.13 13.88
N MET A 178 -17.61 -14.72 12.80
CA MET A 178 -17.92 -14.27 11.43
C MET A 178 -19.14 -14.97 10.84
N GLY A 179 -19.81 -15.88 11.57
CA GLY A 179 -21.00 -16.56 11.09
C GLY A 179 -20.82 -17.41 9.82
N LYS A 180 -19.57 -17.66 9.39
CA LYS A 180 -19.25 -18.51 8.23
C LYS A 180 -19.12 -19.99 8.61
N GLY A 181 -19.24 -20.32 9.88
CA GLY A 181 -19.20 -21.69 10.37
C GLY A 181 -20.44 -22.51 9.95
N ARG A 182 -20.24 -23.83 9.85
CA ARG A 182 -21.29 -24.83 9.52
C ARG A 182 -22.56 -24.70 10.38
N ALA A 183 -22.45 -24.23 11.63
CA ALA A 183 -23.59 -24.03 12.52
C ALA A 183 -24.50 -22.86 12.10
N ALA A 184 -23.94 -21.78 11.57
CA ALA A 184 -24.69 -20.62 11.08
C ALA A 184 -25.35 -20.92 9.74
N ALA A 185 -24.66 -21.60 8.82
CA ALA A 185 -25.25 -22.09 7.57
C ALA A 185 -26.44 -23.03 7.84
N ARG A 186 -26.30 -24.00 8.75
CA ARG A 186 -27.39 -24.89 9.17
C ARG A 186 -28.56 -24.13 9.83
N ALA A 187 -28.29 -23.05 10.56
CA ALA A 187 -29.33 -22.22 11.17
C ALA A 187 -30.09 -21.37 10.15
N ALA A 188 -29.42 -20.87 9.10
CA ALA A 188 -30.05 -20.16 8.00
C ALA A 188 -30.93 -21.11 7.17
N SER A 189 -30.45 -22.30 6.81
CA SER A 189 -31.23 -23.30 6.06
C SER A 189 -32.50 -23.73 6.80
N ARG A 190 -32.47 -23.86 8.13
CA ARG A 190 -33.67 -24.15 8.93
C ARG A 190 -34.70 -23.02 8.91
N ARG A 191 -34.27 -21.75 8.82
CA ARG A 191 -35.18 -20.60 8.72
C ARG A 191 -35.87 -20.52 7.36
N LEU A 192 -35.17 -20.89 6.30
CA LEU A 192 -35.74 -20.93 4.94
C LEU A 192 -36.76 -22.07 4.78
N GLN A 193 -36.55 -23.21 5.46
CA GLN A 193 -37.46 -24.37 5.40
C GLN A 193 -38.72 -24.23 6.27
N GLY A 194 -38.77 -23.25 7.17
CA GLY A 194 -39.95 -22.97 8.01
C GLY A 194 -40.82 -21.82 7.51
N HIS A 195 -40.57 -21.31 6.30
CA HIS A 195 -41.31 -20.19 5.71
C HIS A 195 -42.01 -20.60 4.40
N THR A 196 -42.73 -21.73 4.46
CA THR A 196 -43.72 -22.18 3.47
C THR A 196 -44.98 -22.59 4.20
#